data_AF-A0AA46TLE6-F1
#
_entry.id   AF-A0AA46TLE6-F1
#
_cell.length_a   1.000
_cell.length_b   1.000
_cell.length_c   1.000
_cell.angle_alpha   90.00
_cell.angle_beta   90.00
_cell.angle_gamma   90.00
#
_symmetry.space_group_name_H-M   'P 1'
#
loop_
_entity.id
_entity.type
_entity.pdbx_description
1 polymer ?
#
loop_
_entity_poly.entity_id
_entity_poly.type
_entity_poly.pdbx_seq_one_letter_code
_entity_poly.pdbx_strand_id
1 'polypeptide(L)'
;MFGKKRQRGRRPAQPGEVCTCGAPAVMVFDYEVRGERIGSCMSMDPHTRTGPCPFCGIDGRHENGTICPQYKLRPDWSSRVAAVL
;
A
#
# COMPACT_ATOMS: atom_id res chain seq x y z
N MET A 1 27.41 5.07 -0.76
CA MET A 1 26.87 4.77 0.59
C MET A 1 25.38 4.51 0.46
N PHE A 2 24.95 3.24 0.51
CA PHE A 2 23.53 2.88 0.38
C PHE A 2 22.81 3.25 1.69
N GLY A 3 22.01 4.32 1.64
CA GLY A 3 21.20 4.78 2.77
C GLY A 3 20.19 3.70 3.15
N LYS A 4 20.45 2.98 4.25
CA LYS A 4 19.48 2.07 4.86
C LYS A 4 18.20 2.87 5.09
N LYS A 5 17.07 2.45 4.49
CA LYS A 5 15.74 3.01 4.74
C LYS A 5 15.48 2.95 6.24
N ARG A 6 15.77 4.03 6.97
CA ARG A 6 15.54 4.07 8.40
C ARG A 6 14.04 4.28 8.60
N GLN A 7 13.42 3.29 9.22
CA GLN A 7 12.06 3.40 9.69
C GLN A 7 12.07 4.39 10.85
N ARG A 8 11.34 5.51 10.72
CA ARG A 8 11.24 6.53 11.76
C ARG A 8 10.33 6.10 12.89
N GLY A 9 9.33 5.28 12.58
CA GLY A 9 8.36 4.79 13.55
C GLY A 9 7.39 3.78 12.93
N ARG A 10 6.52 3.25 13.78
CA ARG A 10 5.31 2.54 13.38
C ARG A 10 4.17 2.94 14.29
N ARG A 11 2.96 2.92 13.76
CA ARG A 11 1.73 3.12 14.55
C ARG A 11 0.63 2.17 14.09
N PRO A 12 -0.39 1.94 14.94
CA PRO A 12 -1.63 1.33 14.48
C PRO A 12 -2.21 2.10 13.30
N ALA A 13 -2.80 1.37 12.36
CA ALA A 13 -3.53 1.95 11.24
C ALA A 13 -4.80 2.65 11.72
N GLN A 14 -5.12 3.77 11.08
CA GLN A 14 -6.36 4.51 11.26
C GLN A 14 -7.44 4.02 10.28
N PRO A 15 -8.73 4.27 10.56
CA PRO A 15 -9.81 3.95 9.63
C PRO A 15 -9.56 4.52 8.23
N GLY A 16 -9.73 3.67 7.22
CA GLY A 16 -9.52 4.02 5.80
C GLY A 16 -8.07 3.94 5.32
N GLU A 17 -7.13 3.55 6.17
CA GLU A 17 -5.75 3.27 5.74
C GLU A 17 -5.62 1.86 5.16
N VAL A 18 -4.90 1.73 4.06
CA VAL A 18 -4.78 0.46 3.32
C VAL A 18 -3.33 0.03 3.14
N CYS A 19 -3.15 -1.29 3.11
CA CYS A 19 -1.93 -1.95 2.71
C CYS A 19 -1.63 -1.70 1.22
N THR A 20 -0.39 -1.89 0.80
CA THR A 20 0.03 -1.87 -0.62
C THR A 20 -0.66 -2.94 -1.47
N CYS A 21 -1.23 -3.98 -0.84
CA CYS A 21 -2.10 -4.93 -1.52
C CYS A 21 -3.55 -4.44 -1.64
N GLY A 22 -3.92 -3.31 -1.03
CA GLY A 22 -5.26 -2.71 -1.00
C GLY A 22 -6.21 -3.28 0.07
N ALA A 23 -5.75 -4.20 0.93
CA ALA A 23 -6.50 -4.63 2.11
C ALA A 23 -6.42 -3.56 3.22
N PRO A 24 -7.33 -3.55 4.21
CA PRO A 24 -7.20 -2.70 5.38
C PRO A 24 -5.82 -2.89 6.04
N ALA A 25 -5.13 -1.78 6.32
CA ALA A 25 -3.88 -1.83 7.06
C ALA A 25 -4.16 -2.13 8.54
N VAL A 26 -3.23 -2.83 9.18
CA VAL A 26 -3.19 -3.03 10.64
C VAL A 26 -2.13 -2.11 11.24
N MET A 27 -1.01 -1.94 10.53
CA MET A 27 0.11 -1.10 10.93
C MET A 27 0.47 -0.13 9.81
N VAL A 28 0.93 1.07 10.19
CA VAL A 28 1.55 2.02 9.28
C VAL A 28 2.99 2.23 9.71
N PHE A 29 3.87 2.14 8.73
CA PHE A 29 5.30 2.35 8.87
C PHE A 29 5.67 3.71 8.28
N ASP A 30 6.29 4.58 9.09
CA ASP A 30 6.82 5.86 8.65
C ASP A 30 8.29 5.66 8.23
N TYR A 31 8.61 5.92 6.97
CA TYR A 31 9.98 5.82 6.44
C TYR A 31 10.61 7.21 6.29
N GLU A 32 11.87 7.35 6.68
CA GLU A 32 12.60 8.64 6.60
C GLU A 32 12.81 9.12 5.16
N VAL A 33 12.85 8.20 4.20
CA VAL A 33 12.98 8.57 2.79
C VAL A 33 11.65 9.18 2.34
N ARG A 34 11.66 10.48 2.02
CA ARG A 34 10.52 11.25 1.50
C ARG A 34 9.28 11.37 2.41
N GLY A 35 9.38 10.98 3.67
CA GLY A 35 8.24 11.00 4.60
C GLY A 35 7.14 10.01 4.19
N GLU A 36 7.49 8.98 3.42
CA GLU A 36 6.54 8.00 2.91
C GLU A 36 5.96 7.16 4.05
N ARG A 37 4.63 7.04 4.06
CA ARG A 37 3.90 6.19 5.00
C ARG A 37 3.32 5.02 4.25
N ILE A 38 3.63 3.81 4.73
CA ILE A 38 3.22 2.57 4.07
C ILE A 38 2.38 1.76 5.05
N GLY A 39 1.15 1.47 4.65
CA GLY A 39 0.27 0.55 5.35
C GLY A 39 0.69 -0.89 5.11
N SER A 40 0.57 -1.71 6.15
CA SER A 40 0.77 -3.14 6.11
C SER A 40 -0.42 -3.84 6.73
N CYS A 41 -0.97 -4.83 6.03
CA CYS A 41 -1.97 -5.75 6.57
C CYS A 41 -1.35 -6.88 7.40
N MET A 42 -0.02 -6.91 7.55
CA MET A 42 0.75 -7.95 8.28
C MET A 42 0.55 -9.38 7.76
N SER A 43 -0.14 -9.57 6.63
CA SER A 43 -0.26 -10.87 5.99
C SER A 43 1.10 -11.29 5.43
N MET A 44 1.56 -12.49 5.81
CA MET A 44 2.79 -13.10 5.28
C MET A 44 2.66 -13.49 3.81
N ASP A 45 1.43 -13.57 3.30
CA ASP A 45 1.14 -13.83 1.90
C ASP A 45 0.46 -12.61 1.25
N PRO A 46 1.21 -11.53 0.98
CA PRO A 46 0.69 -10.38 0.25
C PRO A 46 0.41 -10.72 -1.24
N HIS A 47 0.69 -11.96 -1.65
CA HIS A 47 0.65 -12.47 -3.03
C HIS A 47 -0.65 -13.20 -3.36
N THR A 48 -1.50 -13.48 -2.37
CA THR A 48 -2.83 -14.09 -2.57
C THR A 48 -3.81 -13.24 -3.39
N ARG A 49 -3.54 -11.96 -3.65
CA ARG A 49 -4.37 -11.18 -4.58
C ARG A 49 -3.96 -11.47 -6.02
N THR A 50 -4.70 -12.38 -6.64
CA THR A 50 -4.79 -12.55 -8.09
C THR A 50 -5.69 -11.45 -8.66
N GLY A 51 -5.20 -10.71 -9.65
CA GLY A 51 -5.95 -9.62 -10.31
C GLY A 51 -5.16 -8.32 -10.47
N PRO A 52 -5.76 -7.29 -11.09
CA PRO A 52 -5.11 -6.03 -11.36
C PRO A 52 -4.74 -5.32 -10.05
N CYS A 53 -3.61 -4.61 -10.06
CA CYS A 53 -3.19 -3.79 -8.93
C CYS A 53 -4.35 -2.86 -8.56
N PRO A 54 -4.81 -2.84 -7.30
CA PRO A 54 -5.92 -1.98 -6.95
C PRO A 54 -5.54 -0.54 -7.26
N PHE A 55 -4.32 -0.05 -7.02
CA PHE A 55 -4.02 1.37 -7.20
C PHE A 55 -3.98 1.86 -8.65
N CYS A 56 -3.35 1.11 -9.57
CA CYS A 56 -3.19 1.53 -10.97
C CYS A 56 -4.01 0.73 -12.00
N GLY A 57 -4.65 -0.37 -11.60
CA GLY A 57 -5.44 -1.22 -12.50
C GLY A 57 -4.63 -2.09 -13.46
N ILE A 58 -3.29 -2.05 -13.41
CA ILE A 58 -2.43 -2.87 -14.26
C ILE A 58 -2.41 -4.30 -13.73
N ASP A 59 -2.62 -5.27 -14.62
CA ASP A 59 -2.44 -6.69 -14.35
C ASP A 59 -0.95 -7.04 -14.18
N GLY A 60 -0.66 -7.76 -13.11
CA GLY A 60 0.70 -8.18 -12.77
C GLY A 60 1.31 -7.45 -11.59
N ARG A 61 2.35 -8.07 -11.01
CA ARG A 61 3.10 -7.53 -9.88
C ARG A 61 4.02 -6.42 -10.38
N HIS A 62 4.09 -5.30 -9.66
CA HIS A 62 5.15 -4.32 -9.89
C HIS A 62 6.53 -4.97 -9.67
N GLU A 63 7.40 -4.86 -10.68
CA GLU A 63 8.71 -5.50 -10.69
C GLU A 63 9.51 -5.16 -9.42
N ASN A 64 10.26 -6.13 -8.91
CA ASN A 64 11.09 -6.02 -7.70
C ASN A 64 10.35 -5.76 -6.37
N GLY A 65 9.04 -6.04 -6.28
CA GLY A 65 8.30 -5.80 -5.03
C GLY A 65 8.25 -4.32 -4.65
N THR A 66 8.41 -3.45 -5.65
CA THR A 66 8.23 -2.02 -5.49
C THR A 66 6.75 -1.71 -5.26
N ILE A 67 6.51 -0.66 -4.48
CA ILE A 67 5.17 -0.19 -4.20
C ILE A 67 4.62 0.46 -5.47
N CYS A 68 3.33 0.28 -5.75
CA CYS A 68 2.69 0.94 -6.88
C CYS A 68 2.95 2.46 -6.81
N PRO A 69 3.39 3.11 -7.90
CA PRO A 69 3.63 4.56 -7.90
C PRO A 69 2.35 5.38 -7.67
N GLN A 70 1.16 4.79 -7.88
CA GLN A 70 -0.13 5.40 -7.58
C GLN A 70 -0.65 5.05 -6.17
N TYR A 71 0.14 4.34 -5.37
CA TYR A 71 -0.21 4.00 -4.00
C TYR A 71 -0.49 5.27 -3.18
N LYS A 72 -1.62 5.24 -2.48
CA LYS A 72 -1.97 6.22 -1.46
C LYS A 72 -2.35 5.46 -0.21
N LEU A 73 -1.84 5.89 0.94
CA LEU A 73 -2.16 5.26 2.23
C LEU A 73 -3.67 5.33 2.52
N ARG A 74 -4.29 6.46 2.19
CA ARG A 74 -5.75 6.68 2.23
C ARG A 74 -6.22 7.01 0.82
N PRO A 75 -6.50 5.99 -0.01
CA PRO A 75 -7.02 6.21 -1.34
C PRO A 75 -8.47 6.69 -1.25
N ASP A 76 -8.84 7.65 -2.10
CA ASP A 76 -10.24 7.98 -2.31
C ASP A 76 -10.87 6.93 -3.23
N TRP A 77 -11.45 5.88 -2.63
CA TRP A 77 -12.15 4.85 -3.37
C TRP A 77 -13.52 5.29 -3.89
N SER A 78 -14.00 6.47 -3.46
CA SER A 78 -15.27 7.06 -3.90
C SER A 78 -15.39 7.12 -5.42
N SER A 79 -14.25 7.24 -6.12
CA SER A 79 -14.17 7.23 -7.59
C SER A 79 -14.31 5.84 -8.26
N ARG A 80 -14.41 4.74 -7.50
CA ARG A 80 -14.41 3.36 -8.04
C ARG A 80 -15.72 2.61 -7.89
N VAL A 81 -16.58 3.06 -6.98
CA VAL A 81 -17.89 2.43 -6.76
C VAL A 81 -18.85 2.71 -7.92
N ALA A 82 -18.51 3.65 -8.82
CA ALA A 82 -19.31 3.96 -10.01
C ALA A 82 -19.18 2.93 -11.16
N ALA A 83 -18.29 1.92 -11.05
CA ALA A 83 -18.05 0.95 -12.13
C ALA A 83 -18.81 -0.39 -11.98
N VAL A 84 -19.70 -0.52 -10.98
CA VAL A 84 -20.55 -1.71 -10.82
C VAL A 84 -22.00 -1.28 -10.61
N LEU A 85 -22.60 -0.73 -11.67
CA LEU A 85 -24.05 -0.73 -11.89
C LEU A 85 -24.32 -1.02 -13.36
#